data_AF-A0A7C9E8V1-F1
#
_entry.id   AF-A0A7C9E8V1-F1
#
_cell.length_a   1.000
_cell.length_b   1.000
_cell.length_c   1.000
_cell.angle_alpha   90.00
_cell.angle_beta   90.00
_cell.angle_gamma   90.00
#
_symmetry.space_group_name_H-M   'P 1'
#
loop_
_entity.id
_entity.type
_entity.pdbx_description
1 polymer ?
#
loop_
_entity_poly.entity_id
_entity_poly.type
_entity_poly.pdbx_seq_one_letter_code
_entity_poly.pdbx_strand_id
1 'polypeptide(L)'
;ARDFWLLRYTSVMKDGSLVVCERSLNNTQNGPSMPPVPSFVRAEMLPSGYLIRPCEGGGSIIHIVDHMNLEPWNVPEVLRPLYESSTVLAHKTTMAALRQLRQIAQEVSQPNVSNWGRRPAALRALSQRLSRGFNEALNGFTDEGWSTIGNDGADDVTVLLNSSPDKLMALNLAYTNGFPAVSHTILCAKASMLLQNVLPAVLVQFLREHRSEWADNSIDAYLSAAAKISPCSLPGGRIGGFGNQVILPLAHTVEHEELLEVIKLEGVVSCPEDAMIPRDMFLLQLCSGMDENAVGTCAELIFAPIDASFAEDAPLLPSGFRIIPLDSVKEASSPNRTLDLASALEVGGCGNKSSADHSATGGNVRSVMTIAFQFAFETHMQDSVASMARQYVRSIISSVQRVALALSPHLGSQSGLRSPLGSPEAHTLARWICRSYRCFLGVELLKCSGEGSDAVLKSLWH
;
A
#
# COMPACT_ATOMS: atom_id res chain seq x y z
N ALA A 1 17.46 3.92 -5.79
CA ALA A 1 16.33 4.17 -6.70
C ALA A 1 16.85 4.41 -8.12
N ARG A 2 15.99 4.71 -9.10
CA ARG A 2 16.44 5.03 -10.47
C ARG A 2 15.90 6.35 -10.96
N ASP A 3 16.75 7.10 -11.63
CA ASP A 3 16.39 8.36 -12.29
C ASP A 3 16.31 8.15 -13.79
N PHE A 4 15.42 8.90 -14.44
CA PHE A 4 15.27 8.92 -15.88
C PHE A 4 15.58 10.32 -16.38
N TRP A 5 16.38 10.40 -17.44
CA TRP A 5 16.63 11.66 -18.13
C TRP A 5 16.14 11.54 -19.57
N LEU A 6 14.96 12.10 -19.81
CA LEU A 6 14.16 11.82 -21.01
C LEU A 6 14.08 13.05 -21.92
N LEU A 7 14.13 12.80 -23.22
CA LEU A 7 13.61 13.70 -24.24
C LEU A 7 12.14 13.34 -24.48
N ARG A 8 11.25 14.31 -24.28
CA ARG A 8 9.82 14.18 -24.58
C ARG A 8 9.47 15.04 -25.79
N TYR A 9 8.93 14.42 -26.82
CA TYR A 9 8.33 15.08 -27.98
C TYR A 9 6.82 14.91 -27.92
N THR A 10 6.08 16.01 -28.04
CA THR A 10 4.61 16.00 -28.05
C THR A 10 4.12 16.68 -29.32
N SER A 11 3.22 16.02 -30.05
CA SER A 11 2.61 16.56 -31.26
C SER A 11 1.15 16.19 -31.39
N VAL A 12 0.35 17.14 -31.89
CA VAL A 12 -1.03 16.89 -32.30
C VAL A 12 -1.03 16.55 -33.79
N MET A 13 -1.66 15.44 -34.15
CA MET A 13 -1.79 14.96 -35.52
C MET A 13 -3.02 15.58 -36.21
N LYS A 14 -3.09 15.46 -37.54
CA LYS A 14 -4.17 16.07 -38.35
C LYS A 14 -5.55 15.51 -38.05
N ASP A 15 -5.63 14.27 -37.57
CA ASP A 15 -6.84 13.57 -37.16
C ASP A 15 -7.30 13.95 -35.73
N GLY A 16 -6.59 14.86 -35.06
CA GLY A 16 -6.84 15.25 -33.67
C GLY A 16 -6.22 14.32 -32.62
N SER A 17 -5.48 13.29 -33.04
CA SER A 17 -4.75 12.40 -32.12
C SER A 17 -3.56 13.13 -31.49
N LEU A 18 -3.30 12.87 -30.20
CA LEU A 18 -2.11 13.36 -29.51
C LEU A 18 -1.06 12.24 -29.43
N VAL A 19 0.14 12.52 -29.93
CA VAL A 19 1.29 11.62 -29.84
C VAL A 19 2.30 12.23 -28.87
N VAL A 20 2.73 11.44 -27.91
CA VAL A 20 3.83 11.73 -27.00
C VAL A 20 4.87 10.64 -27.20
N CYS A 21 6.09 11.02 -27.58
CA CYS A 21 7.22 10.10 -27.71
C CYS A 21 8.27 10.45 -26.67
N GLU A 22 8.82 9.43 -26.04
CA GLU A 22 9.80 9.54 -24.98
C GLU A 22 10.98 8.62 -25.27
N ARG A 23 12.18 9.09 -24.92
CA ARG A 23 13.40 8.29 -24.97
C ARG A 23 14.43 8.87 -24.02
N SER A 24 15.26 8.04 -23.41
CA SER A 24 16.42 8.51 -22.68
C SER A 24 17.40 9.27 -23.59
N LEU A 25 17.92 10.38 -23.06
CA LEU A 25 19.04 11.08 -23.65
C LEU A 25 20.31 10.32 -23.28
N ASN A 26 20.74 9.46 -24.20
CA ASN A 26 21.99 8.72 -24.06
C ASN A 26 23.14 9.68 -24.42
N ASN A 27 24.31 9.49 -23.81
CA ASN A 27 25.51 10.26 -24.09
C ASN A 27 26.09 9.88 -25.46
N THR A 28 25.33 10.10 -26.53
CA THR A 28 25.78 9.88 -27.91
C THR A 28 26.60 11.10 -28.32
N GLN A 29 27.93 10.93 -28.30
CA GLN A 29 28.98 11.79 -28.86
C GLN A 29 28.61 13.28 -29.03
N ASN A 30 29.05 14.11 -28.08
CA ASN A 30 29.04 15.59 -28.09
C ASN A 30 27.82 16.31 -27.47
N GLY A 31 26.92 15.60 -26.77
CA GLY A 31 25.87 16.23 -25.96
C GLY A 31 26.32 16.56 -24.53
N PRO A 32 25.66 17.50 -23.82
CA PRO A 32 25.94 17.73 -22.40
C PRO A 32 25.58 16.48 -21.59
N SER A 33 26.53 15.88 -20.89
CA SER A 33 26.25 14.75 -20.00
C SER A 33 25.66 15.27 -18.68
N MET A 34 24.43 14.90 -18.37
CA MET A 34 23.83 15.21 -17.07
C MET A 34 24.54 14.40 -15.96
N PRO A 35 25.03 15.05 -14.89
CA PRO A 35 25.80 14.36 -13.84
C PRO A 35 24.94 13.31 -13.12
N PRO A 36 25.54 12.24 -12.59
CA PRO A 36 24.81 11.27 -11.80
C PRO A 36 24.23 11.93 -10.54
N VAL A 37 22.97 11.60 -10.23
CA VAL A 37 22.31 12.07 -9.00
C VAL A 37 22.65 11.10 -7.86
N PRO A 38 23.13 11.58 -6.70
CA PRO A 38 23.41 10.71 -5.55
C PRO A 38 22.19 9.84 -5.18
N SER A 39 22.40 8.58 -4.82
CA SER A 39 21.34 7.60 -4.46
C SER A 39 20.49 7.05 -5.62
N PHE A 40 20.72 7.52 -6.85
CA PHE A 40 20.03 7.04 -8.05
C PHE A 40 20.98 6.37 -9.03
N VAL A 41 20.50 5.29 -9.66
CA VAL A 41 21.15 4.65 -10.81
C VAL A 41 20.39 5.06 -12.07
N ARG A 42 21.09 5.61 -13.05
CA ARG A 42 20.49 6.06 -14.32
C ARG A 42 19.83 4.90 -15.04
N ALA A 43 18.52 5.00 -15.26
CA ALA A 43 17.77 4.08 -16.08
C ALA A 43 17.70 4.55 -17.54
N GLU A 44 17.56 3.59 -18.44
CA GLU A 44 17.39 3.84 -19.87
C GLU A 44 15.94 3.54 -20.28
N MET A 45 15.26 4.54 -20.80
CA MET A 45 14.00 4.41 -21.52
C MET A 45 14.32 4.30 -23.02
N LEU A 46 14.00 3.17 -23.62
CA LEU A 46 14.05 2.98 -25.06
C LEU A 46 12.87 3.73 -25.72
N PRO A 47 12.76 3.79 -27.07
CA PRO A 47 11.66 4.50 -27.71
C PRO A 47 10.29 4.05 -27.16
N SER A 48 9.63 4.97 -26.46
CA SER A 48 8.44 4.77 -25.65
C SER A 48 7.45 5.91 -25.84
N GLY A 49 6.26 5.78 -25.26
CA GLY A 49 5.31 6.89 -25.16
C GLY A 49 3.85 6.50 -25.33
N TYR A 50 3.04 7.48 -25.73
CA TYR A 50 1.59 7.44 -25.69
C TYR A 50 0.99 7.92 -27.01
N LEU A 51 -0.01 7.19 -27.52
CA LEU A 51 -0.88 7.65 -28.60
C LEU A 51 -2.31 7.73 -28.07
N ILE A 52 -2.84 8.94 -27.97
CA ILE A 52 -4.18 9.23 -27.48
C ILE A 52 -5.05 9.59 -28.68
N ARG A 53 -6.03 8.75 -28.98
CA ARG A 53 -6.96 8.93 -30.10
C ARG A 53 -8.35 9.31 -29.59
N PRO A 54 -8.95 10.42 -30.05
CA PRO A 54 -10.32 10.74 -29.74
C PRO A 54 -11.25 9.65 -30.30
N CYS A 55 -12.34 9.35 -29.59
CA CYS A 55 -13.33 8.37 -30.01
C CYS A 55 -14.72 9.00 -30.09
N GLU A 56 -15.55 8.47 -31.00
CA GLU A 56 -16.96 8.82 -31.05
C GLU A 56 -17.63 8.44 -29.72
N GLY A 57 -18.36 9.39 -29.11
CA GLY A 57 -18.95 9.21 -27.77
C GLY A 57 -18.20 9.92 -26.64
N GLY A 58 -17.22 10.79 -26.93
CA GLY A 58 -16.59 11.65 -25.92
C GLY A 58 -15.50 10.97 -25.09
N GLY A 59 -15.10 9.75 -25.47
CA GLY A 59 -13.99 9.02 -24.88
C GLY A 59 -12.68 9.17 -25.66
N SER A 60 -11.63 8.50 -25.19
CA SER A 60 -10.35 8.40 -25.90
C SER A 60 -9.79 6.99 -25.75
N ILE A 61 -9.14 6.47 -26.79
CA ILE A 61 -8.35 5.25 -26.73
C ILE A 61 -6.89 5.65 -26.56
N ILE A 62 -6.25 5.12 -25.52
CA ILE A 62 -4.85 5.38 -25.20
C ILE A 62 -4.05 4.12 -25.51
N HIS A 63 -3.08 4.22 -26.43
CA HIS A 63 -2.08 3.19 -26.68
C HIS A 63 -0.79 3.57 -25.97
N ILE A 64 -0.20 2.64 -25.21
CA ILE A 64 0.99 2.90 -24.39
C ILE A 64 2.08 1.91 -24.77
N VAL A 65 3.31 2.42 -24.89
CA VAL A 65 4.50 1.62 -25.12
C VAL A 65 5.55 1.97 -24.07
N ASP A 66 5.73 1.09 -23.09
CA ASP A 66 6.74 1.23 -22.03
C ASP A 66 7.87 0.22 -22.25
N HIS A 67 9.03 0.71 -22.66
CA HIS A 67 10.21 -0.10 -22.94
C HIS A 67 11.41 0.47 -22.17
N MET A 68 11.71 -0.18 -21.06
CA MET A 68 12.79 0.24 -20.16
C MET A 68 13.90 -0.81 -20.18
N ASN A 69 15.14 -0.36 -20.40
CA ASN A 69 16.32 -1.14 -20.08
C ASN A 69 16.70 -0.88 -18.63
N LEU A 70 16.52 -1.92 -17.84
CA LEU A 70 16.61 -1.88 -16.40
C LEU A 70 17.87 -2.56 -15.86
N GLU A 71 18.86 -2.90 -16.69
CA GLU A 71 20.15 -3.47 -16.25
C GLU A 71 20.04 -4.42 -15.03
N PRO A 72 19.24 -5.51 -15.11
CA PRO A 72 18.91 -6.34 -13.94
C PRO A 72 20.14 -6.96 -13.26
N TRP A 73 21.25 -7.10 -13.99
CA TRP A 73 22.53 -7.58 -13.45
C TRP A 73 23.13 -6.64 -12.38
N ASN A 74 22.78 -5.36 -12.37
CA ASN A 74 23.24 -4.35 -11.40
C ASN A 74 22.41 -4.34 -10.10
N VAL A 75 21.45 -5.27 -9.94
CA VAL A 75 20.55 -5.35 -8.79
C VAL A 75 20.81 -6.64 -8.01
N PRO A 76 20.67 -6.64 -6.66
CA PRO A 76 20.74 -7.87 -5.86
C PRO A 76 19.85 -8.99 -6.40
N GLU A 77 20.35 -10.22 -6.35
CA GLU A 77 19.71 -11.40 -6.96
C GLU A 77 18.25 -11.59 -6.51
N VAL A 78 17.96 -11.35 -5.23
CA VAL A 78 16.60 -11.48 -4.67
C VAL A 78 15.62 -10.50 -5.32
N LEU A 79 16.07 -9.31 -5.74
CA LEU A 79 15.22 -8.28 -6.34
C LEU A 79 15.26 -8.30 -7.88
N ARG A 80 16.19 -9.05 -8.47
CA ARG A 80 16.42 -9.12 -9.92
C ARG A 80 15.14 -9.37 -10.74
N PRO A 81 14.20 -10.24 -10.33
CA PRO A 81 12.95 -10.46 -11.07
C PRO A 81 12.14 -9.17 -11.34
N LEU A 82 12.19 -8.19 -10.43
CA LEU A 82 11.49 -6.91 -10.57
C LEU A 82 12.07 -6.03 -11.70
N TYR A 83 13.31 -6.31 -12.12
CA TYR A 83 14.05 -5.52 -13.10
C TYR A 83 14.30 -6.28 -14.40
N GLU A 84 14.04 -7.59 -14.45
CA GLU A 84 14.13 -8.39 -15.68
C GLU A 84 12.97 -8.10 -16.65
N SER A 85 11.81 -7.72 -16.13
CA SER A 85 10.63 -7.37 -16.91
C SER A 85 10.27 -5.90 -16.74
N SER A 86 10.18 -5.16 -17.84
CA SER A 86 9.65 -3.80 -17.83
C SER A 86 8.19 -3.76 -17.41
N THR A 87 7.44 -4.85 -17.58
CA THR A 87 6.01 -4.95 -17.24
C THR A 87 5.75 -4.67 -15.77
N VAL A 88 6.57 -5.17 -14.85
CA VAL A 88 6.33 -4.97 -13.40
C VAL A 88 6.45 -3.50 -13.03
N LEU A 89 7.50 -2.82 -13.49
CA LEU A 89 7.68 -1.39 -13.24
C LEU A 89 6.66 -0.55 -14.00
N ALA A 90 6.41 -0.86 -15.27
CA ALA A 90 5.42 -0.17 -16.10
C ALA A 90 4.03 -0.29 -15.49
N HIS A 91 3.64 -1.47 -14.99
CA HIS A 91 2.38 -1.65 -14.30
C HIS A 91 2.29 -0.78 -13.05
N LYS A 92 3.35 -0.73 -12.24
CA LYS A 92 3.40 0.12 -11.04
C LYS A 92 3.26 1.61 -11.36
N THR A 93 3.84 2.09 -12.46
CA THR A 93 3.82 3.53 -12.80
C THR A 93 2.61 3.90 -13.66
N THR A 94 2.46 3.23 -14.80
CA THR A 94 1.53 3.59 -15.86
C THR A 94 0.10 3.22 -15.50
N MET A 95 -0.14 2.01 -14.97
CA MET A 95 -1.50 1.64 -14.60
C MET A 95 -1.99 2.41 -13.37
N ALA A 96 -1.11 2.72 -12.41
CA ALA A 96 -1.46 3.60 -11.29
C ALA A 96 -1.86 5.01 -11.79
N ALA A 97 -1.12 5.58 -12.74
CA ALA A 97 -1.45 6.87 -13.34
C ALA A 97 -2.79 6.82 -14.11
N LEU A 98 -3.05 5.77 -14.88
CA LEU A 98 -4.32 5.60 -15.61
C LEU A 98 -5.51 5.46 -14.66
N ARG A 99 -5.37 4.67 -13.59
CA ARG A 99 -6.39 4.55 -12.53
C ARG A 99 -6.70 5.91 -11.92
N GLN A 100 -5.66 6.68 -11.60
CA GLN A 100 -5.82 8.03 -11.07
C GLN A 100 -6.54 8.96 -12.06
N LEU A 101 -6.18 8.93 -13.34
CA LEU A 101 -6.85 9.74 -14.37
C LEU A 101 -8.32 9.37 -14.53
N ARG A 102 -8.63 8.06 -14.51
CA ARG A 102 -10.01 7.57 -14.56
C ARG A 102 -10.82 8.04 -13.35
N GLN A 103 -10.24 7.95 -12.16
CA GLN A 103 -10.87 8.44 -10.93
C GLN A 103 -11.16 9.96 -11.01
N ILE A 104 -10.20 10.77 -11.48
CA ILE A 104 -10.40 12.22 -11.67
C ILE A 104 -11.51 12.49 -12.70
N ALA A 105 -11.50 11.80 -13.83
CA ALA A 105 -12.53 11.97 -14.86
C ALA A 105 -13.94 11.63 -14.34
N GLN A 106 -14.07 10.58 -13.54
CA GLN A 106 -15.33 10.19 -12.92
C GLN A 106 -15.83 11.24 -11.91
N GLU A 107 -14.96 11.74 -11.04
CA GLU A 107 -15.28 12.82 -10.08
C GLU A 107 -15.77 14.10 -10.79
N VAL A 108 -15.16 14.46 -11.92
CA VAL A 108 -15.58 15.61 -12.73
C VAL A 108 -16.95 15.38 -13.36
N SER A 109 -17.27 14.13 -13.75
CA SER A 109 -18.55 13.79 -14.40
C SER A 109 -19.73 13.60 -13.45
N GLN A 110 -19.49 13.25 -12.18
CA GLN A 110 -20.56 13.01 -11.18
C GLN A 110 -20.36 13.84 -9.89
N PRO A 111 -20.68 15.14 -9.90
CA PRO A 111 -20.45 16.02 -8.76
C PRO A 111 -21.36 15.78 -7.53
N ASN A 112 -22.46 15.01 -7.66
CA ASN A 112 -23.55 15.03 -6.67
C ASN A 112 -23.98 13.67 -6.08
N VAL A 113 -23.16 12.61 -6.14
CA VAL A 113 -23.54 11.29 -5.59
C VAL A 113 -22.60 10.85 -4.47
N SER A 114 -22.62 11.54 -3.34
CA SER A 114 -22.45 10.85 -2.05
C SER A 114 -23.06 11.69 -0.92
N ASN A 115 -23.89 11.05 -0.09
CA ASN A 115 -24.66 11.66 1.01
C ASN A 115 -23.80 12.10 2.22
N TRP A 116 -22.49 12.23 2.05
CA TRP A 116 -21.57 12.82 3.02
C TRP A 116 -20.74 13.86 2.28
N GLY A 117 -20.92 15.14 2.62
CA GLY A 117 -20.24 16.28 2.00
C GLY A 117 -18.71 16.33 2.20
N ARG A 118 -17.98 15.28 1.83
CA ARG A 118 -16.52 15.22 1.80
C ARG A 118 -16.03 15.27 0.36
N ARG A 119 -15.21 16.28 0.08
CA ARG A 119 -14.63 16.58 -1.22
C ARG A 119 -13.74 15.41 -1.68
N PRO A 120 -14.08 14.66 -2.75
CA PRO A 120 -13.28 13.53 -3.24
C PRO A 120 -11.81 13.91 -3.50
N ALA A 121 -11.60 15.14 -3.99
CA ALA A 121 -10.27 15.70 -4.18
C ALA A 121 -9.44 15.81 -2.89
N ALA A 122 -10.06 16.16 -1.75
CA ALA A 122 -9.37 16.27 -0.47
C ALA A 122 -8.95 14.89 0.06
N LEU A 123 -9.80 13.86 -0.10
CA LEU A 123 -9.47 12.49 0.28
C LEU A 123 -8.35 11.90 -0.59
N ARG A 124 -8.35 12.19 -1.91
CA ARG A 124 -7.22 11.85 -2.78
C ARG A 124 -5.94 12.57 -2.38
N ALA A 125 -6.00 13.87 -2.08
CA ALA A 125 -4.84 14.62 -1.62
C ALA A 125 -4.27 14.01 -0.32
N LEU A 126 -5.14 13.58 0.59
CA LEU A 126 -4.74 12.95 1.84
C LEU A 126 -4.07 11.57 1.62
N SER A 127 -4.66 10.72 0.76
CA SER A 127 -4.04 9.45 0.35
C SER A 127 -2.66 9.68 -0.27
N GLN A 128 -2.54 10.65 -1.18
CA GLN A 128 -1.26 11.01 -1.79
C GLN A 128 -0.24 11.51 -0.77
N ARG A 129 -0.66 12.30 0.23
CA ARG A 129 0.21 12.77 1.32
C ARG A 129 0.72 11.61 2.17
N LEU A 130 -0.14 10.65 2.52
CA LEU A 130 0.27 9.43 3.24
C LEU A 130 1.29 8.63 2.43
N SER A 131 0.97 8.29 1.18
CA SER A 131 1.84 7.50 0.32
C SER A 131 3.16 8.20 0.05
N ARG A 132 3.15 9.52 -0.16
CA ARG A 132 4.36 10.32 -0.33
C ARG A 132 5.23 10.30 0.92
N GLY A 133 4.68 10.63 2.09
CA GLY A 133 5.46 10.64 3.33
C GLY A 133 6.02 9.26 3.70
N PHE A 134 5.30 8.18 3.37
CA PHE A 134 5.79 6.81 3.56
C PHE A 134 6.94 6.48 2.60
N ASN A 135 6.83 6.89 1.33
CA ASN A 135 7.89 6.72 0.34
C ASN A 135 9.16 7.50 0.71
N GLU A 136 9.04 8.74 1.18
CA GLU A 136 10.16 9.56 1.67
C GLU A 136 10.91 8.84 2.81
N ALA A 137 10.17 8.29 3.78
CA ALA A 137 10.75 7.54 4.89
C ALA A 137 11.42 6.22 4.47
N LEU A 138 10.83 5.50 3.51
CA LEU A 138 11.40 4.27 2.97
C LEU A 138 12.70 4.52 2.19
N ASN A 139 12.70 5.55 1.35
CA ASN A 139 13.84 5.92 0.53
C ASN A 139 14.99 6.44 1.39
N GLY A 140 14.69 7.29 2.37
CA GLY A 140 15.68 7.82 3.31
C GLY A 140 16.79 8.60 2.62
N PHE A 141 16.45 9.38 1.58
CA PHE A 141 17.45 10.12 0.82
C PHE A 141 18.01 11.31 1.61
N THR A 142 19.30 11.57 1.42
CA THR A 142 20.04 12.60 2.16
C THR A 142 19.65 14.03 1.76
N ASP A 143 19.19 14.23 0.52
CA ASP A 143 18.66 15.50 0.02
C ASP A 143 17.34 15.89 0.69
N GLU A 144 16.54 14.92 1.12
CA GLU A 144 15.33 15.11 1.94
C GLU A 144 15.63 15.24 3.45
N GLY A 145 16.91 15.39 3.82
CA GLY A 145 17.37 15.58 5.20
C GLY A 145 17.44 14.31 6.04
N TRP A 146 17.36 13.12 5.43
CA TRP A 146 17.56 11.86 6.15
C TRP A 146 19.04 11.52 6.34
N SER A 147 19.39 11.01 7.51
CA SER A 147 20.75 10.55 7.84
C SER A 147 20.68 9.25 8.65
N THR A 148 21.58 8.32 8.39
CA THR A 148 21.67 7.07 9.14
C THR A 148 22.29 7.32 10.51
N ILE A 149 21.64 6.83 11.57
CA ILE A 149 22.29 6.76 12.89
C ILE A 149 23.39 5.71 12.80
N GLY A 150 24.62 6.09 13.17
CA GLY A 150 25.76 5.18 13.19
C GLY A 150 25.42 3.89 13.94
N ASN A 151 25.69 2.75 13.31
CA ASN A 151 25.47 1.43 13.89
C ASN A 151 26.62 0.53 13.48
N ASP A 152 26.97 -0.46 14.31
CA ASP A 152 28.14 -1.32 14.15
C ASP A 152 28.00 -2.37 13.02
N GLY A 153 27.09 -2.13 12.05
CA GLY A 153 26.87 -2.99 10.88
C GLY A 153 26.14 -4.31 11.14
N ALA A 154 25.77 -4.59 12.40
CA ALA A 154 25.20 -5.88 12.84
C ALA A 154 23.69 -5.86 13.11
N ASP A 155 22.96 -4.82 12.69
CA ASP A 155 21.55 -4.63 13.05
C ASP A 155 20.61 -4.88 11.87
N ASP A 156 19.65 -5.79 12.06
CA ASP A 156 18.59 -6.12 11.09
C ASP A 156 17.59 -4.97 10.88
N VAL A 157 17.60 -3.97 11.77
CA VAL A 157 16.77 -2.75 11.67
C VAL A 157 17.67 -1.55 11.43
N THR A 158 17.41 -0.85 10.33
CA THR A 158 18.11 0.41 10.02
C THR A 158 17.31 1.59 10.54
N VAL A 159 18.00 2.54 11.19
CA VAL A 159 17.38 3.72 11.80
C VAL A 159 17.90 4.97 11.14
N LEU A 160 16.99 5.80 10.67
CA LEU A 160 17.23 7.06 9.97
C LEU A 160 16.69 8.23 10.82
N LEU A 161 17.37 9.36 10.78
CA LEU A 161 16.94 10.63 11.37
C LEU A 161 16.67 11.64 10.28
N ASN A 162 15.52 12.30 10.34
CA ASN A 162 15.21 13.45 9.51
C ASN A 162 15.41 14.75 10.31
N SER A 163 16.30 15.60 9.84
CA SER A 163 16.57 16.93 10.40
C SER A 163 16.09 18.08 9.52
N SER A 164 15.29 17.80 8.47
CA SER A 164 14.85 18.81 7.50
C SER A 164 13.93 19.85 8.14
N PRO A 165 14.25 21.15 8.04
CA PRO A 165 13.52 22.21 8.73
C PRO A 165 12.04 22.28 8.29
N ASP A 166 11.71 21.92 7.05
CA ASP A 166 10.34 21.95 6.54
C ASP A 166 9.42 20.95 7.24
N LYS A 167 9.91 19.73 7.51
CA LYS A 167 9.17 18.71 8.27
C LYS A 167 9.10 19.05 9.75
N LEU A 168 10.15 19.69 10.28
CA LEU A 168 10.19 20.14 11.67
C LEU A 168 9.28 21.35 11.90
N MET A 169 9.18 22.29 10.96
CA MET A 169 8.29 23.46 11.05
C MET A 169 6.81 23.08 10.97
N ALA A 170 6.46 22.06 10.16
CA ALA A 170 5.09 21.54 10.10
C ALA A 170 4.65 20.89 11.42
N LEU A 171 5.59 20.29 12.16
CA LEU A 171 5.37 19.77 13.50
C LEU A 171 5.38 20.89 14.56
N ASN A 172 6.23 21.92 14.41
CA ASN A 172 6.41 23.00 15.39
C ASN A 172 5.35 24.13 15.35
N LEU A 173 4.06 23.82 15.20
CA LEU A 173 3.00 24.83 15.24
C LEU A 173 2.91 25.52 16.62
N ALA A 174 3.65 26.62 16.74
CA ALA A 174 3.55 27.77 17.64
C ALA A 174 3.01 27.51 19.07
N TYR A 175 3.93 27.31 20.02
CA TYR A 175 3.68 27.64 21.42
C TYR A 175 3.46 29.15 21.56
N THR A 176 2.26 29.58 21.93
CA THR A 176 1.93 31.00 22.21
C THR A 176 2.52 31.53 23.52
N ASN A 177 3.33 30.74 24.26
CA ASN A 177 3.74 31.04 25.64
C ASN A 177 5.26 31.20 25.86
N GLY A 178 6.01 31.79 24.92
CA GLY A 178 7.35 32.37 25.21
C GLY A 178 8.47 31.43 25.67
N PHE A 179 8.27 30.11 25.71
CA PHE A 179 9.33 29.13 25.95
C PHE A 179 9.98 28.70 24.62
N PRO A 180 11.30 28.38 24.59
CA PRO A 180 11.97 27.95 23.37
C PRO A 180 11.31 26.66 22.85
N ALA A 181 10.98 26.64 21.55
CA ALA A 181 10.39 25.48 20.90
C ALA A 181 11.31 24.27 21.06
N VAL A 182 10.79 23.17 21.62
CA VAL A 182 11.54 21.92 21.69
C VAL A 182 11.72 21.44 20.25
N SER A 183 12.97 21.31 19.81
CA SER A 183 13.29 20.82 18.48
C SER A 183 12.88 19.36 18.39
N HIS A 184 11.70 19.08 17.85
CA HIS A 184 11.30 17.73 17.50
C HIS A 184 12.11 17.27 16.30
N THR A 185 12.45 15.98 16.27
CA THR A 185 13.09 15.30 15.14
C THR A 185 12.29 14.05 14.80
N ILE A 186 12.35 13.63 13.54
CA ILE A 186 11.64 12.41 13.09
C ILE A 186 12.67 11.29 12.96
N LEU A 187 12.40 10.17 13.61
CA LEU A 187 13.16 8.94 13.48
C LEU A 187 12.36 7.94 12.65
N CYS A 188 12.97 7.33 11.65
CA CYS A 188 12.38 6.22 10.90
C CYS A 188 13.15 4.94 11.20
N ALA A 189 12.48 3.93 11.74
CA ALA A 189 13.01 2.59 11.85
C ALA A 189 12.45 1.75 10.69
N LYS A 190 13.34 1.17 9.88
CA LYS A 190 12.97 0.39 8.70
C LYS A 190 13.66 -0.97 8.69
N ALA A 191 12.97 -1.97 8.17
CA ALA A 191 13.47 -3.30 7.98
C ALA A 191 12.84 -3.94 6.75
N SER A 192 13.52 -4.94 6.18
CA SER A 192 13.01 -5.72 5.06
C SER A 192 13.13 -7.21 5.38
N MET A 193 12.14 -7.99 4.99
CA MET A 193 12.16 -9.44 5.10
C MET A 193 11.66 -10.10 3.83
N LEU A 194 12.12 -11.32 3.57
CA LEU A 194 11.63 -12.17 2.50
C LEU A 194 10.51 -13.06 3.01
N LEU A 195 9.34 -12.96 2.39
CA LEU A 195 8.19 -13.84 2.62
C LEU A 195 8.17 -14.93 1.56
N GLN A 196 7.79 -16.15 1.96
CA GLN A 196 7.65 -17.30 1.07
C GLN A 196 6.27 -17.90 1.21
N ASN A 197 5.66 -18.24 0.07
CA ASN A 197 4.34 -18.85 -0.06
C ASN A 197 3.19 -18.07 0.59
N VAL A 198 3.28 -16.74 0.68
CA VAL A 198 2.20 -15.90 1.21
C VAL A 198 1.78 -14.90 0.13
N LEU A 199 0.47 -14.87 -0.16
CA LEU A 199 -0.11 -13.90 -1.08
C LEU A 199 -0.12 -12.50 -0.42
N PRO A 200 0.42 -11.45 -1.10
CA PRO A 200 0.47 -10.10 -0.56
C PRO A 200 -0.88 -9.56 -0.08
N ALA A 201 -1.95 -9.77 -0.87
CA ALA A 201 -3.30 -9.30 -0.55
C ALA A 201 -3.84 -9.91 0.76
N VAL A 202 -3.67 -11.22 0.95
CA VAL A 202 -4.13 -11.93 2.16
C VAL A 202 -3.41 -11.42 3.41
N LEU A 203 -2.09 -11.20 3.32
CA LEU A 203 -1.33 -10.70 4.46
C LEU A 203 -1.70 -9.25 4.79
N VAL A 204 -1.84 -8.37 3.79
CA VAL A 204 -2.27 -6.98 4.04
C VAL A 204 -3.67 -6.94 4.63
N GLN A 205 -4.59 -7.78 4.16
CA GLN A 205 -5.95 -7.87 4.71
C GLN A 205 -5.91 -8.31 6.18
N PHE A 206 -5.12 -9.35 6.50
CA PHE A 206 -4.94 -9.78 7.89
C PHE A 206 -4.36 -8.66 8.76
N LEU A 207 -3.31 -7.97 8.30
CA LEU A 207 -2.68 -6.88 9.05
C LEU A 207 -3.65 -5.71 9.28
N ARG A 208 -4.52 -5.41 8.31
CA ARG A 208 -5.58 -4.41 8.40
C ARG A 208 -6.63 -4.80 9.44
N GLU A 209 -7.12 -6.04 9.41
CA GLU A 209 -8.24 -6.51 10.25
C GLU A 209 -7.80 -6.90 11.67
N HIS A 210 -6.57 -7.36 11.84
CA HIS A 210 -6.05 -7.93 13.08
C HIS A 210 -4.89 -7.10 13.66
N ARG A 211 -5.06 -5.77 13.75
CA ARG A 211 -4.03 -4.86 14.28
C ARG A 211 -3.48 -5.28 15.65
N SER A 212 -4.33 -5.78 16.54
CA SER A 212 -3.95 -6.22 17.89
C SER A 212 -3.02 -7.44 17.93
N GLU A 213 -2.90 -8.20 16.84
CA GLU A 213 -2.02 -9.37 16.76
C GLU A 213 -0.55 -8.99 16.53
N TRP A 214 -0.30 -7.77 16.04
CA TRP A 214 1.04 -7.31 15.68
C TRP A 214 1.42 -5.96 16.28
N ALA A 215 0.47 -5.07 16.58
CA ALA A 215 0.73 -3.76 17.15
C ALA A 215 0.61 -3.76 18.68
N ASP A 216 1.49 -3.02 19.34
CA ASP A 216 1.41 -2.74 20.78
C ASP A 216 0.65 -1.43 21.00
N ASN A 217 -0.49 -1.50 21.69
CA ASN A 217 -1.33 -0.33 22.00
C ASN A 217 -0.56 0.76 22.77
N SER A 218 0.44 0.41 23.57
CA SER A 218 1.24 1.37 24.34
C SER A 218 2.17 2.20 23.46
N ILE A 219 2.75 1.57 22.43
CA ILE A 219 3.65 2.23 21.47
C ILE A 219 2.84 3.00 20.43
N ASP A 220 1.70 2.49 20.01
CA ASP A 220 0.77 3.25 19.17
C ASP A 220 0.29 4.53 19.89
N ALA A 221 0.02 4.45 21.19
CA ALA A 221 -0.29 5.62 22.01
C ALA A 221 0.88 6.61 22.07
N TYR A 222 2.13 6.13 22.17
CA TYR A 222 3.32 6.99 22.06
C TYR A 222 3.42 7.66 20.68
N LEU A 223 3.25 6.91 19.59
CA LEU A 223 3.26 7.42 18.21
C LEU A 223 2.22 8.53 18.00
N SER A 224 1.02 8.35 18.56
CA SER A 224 -0.03 9.38 18.50
C SER A 224 0.24 10.57 19.42
N ALA A 225 0.75 10.35 20.63
CA ALA A 225 1.08 11.43 21.55
C ALA A 225 2.21 12.30 21.01
N ALA A 226 3.25 11.70 20.46
CA ALA A 226 4.39 12.42 19.89
C ALA A 226 4.04 13.19 18.61
N ALA A 227 3.01 12.77 17.88
CA ALA A 227 2.49 13.48 16.71
C ALA A 227 1.53 14.63 17.07
N LYS A 228 0.99 14.69 18.31
CA LYS A 228 0.06 15.73 18.76
C LYS A 228 0.82 16.92 19.34
N ILE A 229 0.83 18.05 18.61
CA ILE A 229 1.59 19.25 18.98
C ILE A 229 0.63 20.44 19.20
N SER A 230 -0.26 20.35 20.19
CA SER A 230 -0.97 21.51 20.74
C SER A 230 -1.60 21.20 22.11
N PRO A 231 -1.58 22.13 23.09
CA PRO A 231 -2.29 21.98 24.35
C PRO A 231 -3.74 22.43 24.16
N CYS A 232 -4.68 21.50 23.97
CA CYS A 232 -6.10 21.79 24.12
C CYS A 232 -6.78 20.68 24.91
N SER A 233 -7.03 21.02 26.17
CA SER A 233 -8.01 20.42 27.07
C SER A 233 -9.42 20.75 26.60
N LEU A 234 -10.25 19.73 26.37
CA LEU A 234 -11.70 19.82 26.59
C LEU A 234 -12.32 18.41 26.68
N PRO A 235 -13.10 18.11 27.75
CA PRO A 235 -13.83 16.86 27.88
C PRO A 235 -15.18 16.96 27.15
N GLY A 236 -15.42 16.10 26.17
CA GLY A 236 -16.74 15.94 25.55
C GLY A 236 -16.69 15.12 24.26
N GLY A 237 -17.58 14.17 23.96
CA GLY A 237 -18.71 13.63 24.70
C GLY A 237 -18.74 12.11 24.49
N ARG A 238 -19.18 11.39 25.52
CA ARG A 238 -19.25 9.92 25.50
C ARG A 238 -20.29 9.47 24.49
N ILE A 239 -19.85 8.87 23.39
CA ILE A 239 -20.65 7.90 22.64
C ILE A 239 -20.18 6.53 23.12
N GLY A 240 -20.97 5.92 24.01
CA GLY A 240 -20.71 4.58 24.52
C GLY A 240 -20.96 3.56 23.41
N GLY A 241 -19.90 2.89 22.98
CA GLY A 241 -19.95 1.71 22.14
C GLY A 241 -18.95 0.70 22.66
N PHE A 242 -19.42 -0.43 23.18
CA PHE A 242 -18.55 -1.53 23.58
C PHE A 242 -18.03 -2.23 22.31
N GLY A 243 -16.78 -1.96 21.94
CA GLY A 243 -16.06 -2.61 20.86
C GLY A 243 -14.66 -2.00 20.68
N ASN A 244 -13.61 -2.81 20.82
CA ASN A 244 -12.21 -2.36 21.00
C ASN A 244 -11.61 -1.52 19.84
N GLN A 245 -12.28 -1.37 18.70
CA GLN A 245 -11.85 -0.58 17.53
C GLN A 245 -13.08 -0.20 16.69
N VAL A 246 -13.19 1.06 16.26
CA VAL A 246 -14.24 1.50 15.31
C VAL A 246 -13.57 1.95 14.02
N ILE A 247 -13.87 1.27 12.91
CA ILE A 247 -13.37 1.62 11.57
C ILE A 247 -14.45 2.44 10.85
N LEU A 248 -14.06 3.63 10.39
CA LEU A 248 -14.90 4.54 9.62
C LEU A 248 -14.32 4.66 8.20
N PRO A 249 -14.92 4.00 7.20
CA PRO A 249 -14.45 4.15 5.82
C PRO A 249 -14.69 5.58 5.31
N LEU A 250 -13.65 6.20 4.76
CA LEU A 250 -13.69 7.56 4.21
C LEU A 250 -13.85 7.57 2.69
N ALA A 251 -13.11 6.71 1.97
CA ALA A 251 -13.17 6.62 0.53
C ALA A 251 -12.86 5.20 0.05
N HIS A 252 -13.52 4.82 -1.04
CA HIS A 252 -13.23 3.64 -1.83
C HIS A 252 -13.01 4.11 -3.27
N THR A 253 -11.96 3.63 -3.93
CA THR A 253 -11.83 3.84 -5.38
C THR A 253 -12.88 3.01 -6.13
N VAL A 254 -13.23 3.43 -7.35
CA VAL A 254 -14.34 2.84 -8.12
C VAL A 254 -14.16 1.34 -8.43
N GLU A 255 -12.93 0.81 -8.30
CA GLU A 255 -12.60 -0.61 -8.48
C GLU A 255 -12.27 -1.33 -7.15
N HIS A 256 -12.51 -0.71 -5.98
CA HIS A 256 -12.21 -1.22 -4.64
C HIS A 256 -10.73 -1.60 -4.39
N GLU A 257 -9.82 -1.07 -5.21
CA GLU A 257 -8.39 -1.40 -5.11
C GLU A 257 -7.68 -0.64 -3.98
N GLU A 258 -8.20 0.55 -3.63
CA GLU A 258 -7.70 1.39 -2.54
C GLU A 258 -8.81 1.76 -1.55
N LEU A 259 -8.51 1.58 -0.27
CA LEU A 259 -9.39 1.83 0.86
C LEU A 259 -8.75 2.87 1.77
N LEU A 260 -9.44 3.98 2.00
CA LEU A 260 -9.02 5.00 2.97
C LEU A 260 -10.01 5.00 4.14
N GLU A 261 -9.52 4.79 5.35
CA GLU A 261 -10.32 4.58 6.56
C GLU A 261 -9.76 5.35 7.74
N VAL A 262 -10.62 5.66 8.72
CA VAL A 262 -10.21 6.18 10.02
C VAL A 262 -10.49 5.13 11.08
N ILE A 263 -9.45 4.73 11.79
CA ILE A 263 -9.55 3.79 12.91
C ILE A 263 -9.54 4.60 14.20
N LYS A 264 -10.60 4.44 14.99
CA LYS A 264 -10.65 4.89 16.38
C LYS A 264 -10.15 3.75 17.28
N LEU A 265 -9.07 4.02 18.00
CA LEU A 265 -8.49 3.14 19.01
C LEU A 265 -8.83 3.70 20.39
N GLU A 266 -9.51 2.89 21.20
CA GLU A 266 -9.78 3.22 22.61
C GLU A 266 -8.53 2.89 23.44
N GLY A 267 -7.85 3.92 23.93
CA GLY A 267 -6.60 3.79 24.68
C GLY A 267 -6.63 4.49 26.03
N VAL A 268 -6.04 3.85 27.05
CA VAL A 268 -5.65 4.51 28.30
C VAL A 268 -4.23 5.02 28.10
N VAL A 269 -4.07 6.32 27.84
CA VAL A 269 -2.74 6.94 27.76
C VAL A 269 -2.28 7.24 29.19
N SER A 270 -1.31 6.49 29.70
CA SER A 270 -0.66 6.78 30.97
C SER A 270 0.51 7.73 30.74
N CYS A 271 0.31 9.03 30.97
CA CYS A 271 1.39 9.99 31.11
C CYS A 271 1.92 9.93 32.56
N PRO A 272 3.24 10.03 32.82
CA PRO A 272 3.78 9.90 34.18
C PRO A 272 3.32 10.99 35.17
N GLU A 273 2.78 12.13 34.68
CA GLU A 273 2.51 13.31 35.51
C GLU A 273 1.05 13.79 35.52
N ASP A 274 0.12 13.13 34.81
CA ASP A 274 -1.28 13.58 34.74
C ASP A 274 -2.26 12.42 34.97
N ALA A 275 -3.34 12.70 35.70
CA ALA A 275 -4.35 11.70 36.06
C ALA A 275 -4.83 10.91 34.83
N MET A 276 -5.06 9.59 34.98
CA MET A 276 -5.53 8.68 33.91
C MET A 276 -6.82 9.21 33.24
N ILE A 277 -6.67 10.00 32.18
CA ILE A 277 -7.78 10.40 31.32
C ILE A 277 -7.72 9.48 30.10
N PRO A 278 -8.75 8.65 29.86
CA PRO A 278 -8.86 7.90 28.61
C PRO A 278 -8.93 8.90 27.46
N ARG A 279 -8.00 8.79 26.51
CA ARG A 279 -7.94 9.66 25.33
C ARG A 279 -8.09 8.78 24.10
N ASP A 280 -9.09 9.09 23.29
CA ASP A 280 -9.30 8.43 22.00
C ASP A 280 -8.13 8.75 21.06
N MET A 281 -7.63 7.71 20.40
CA MET A 281 -6.60 7.79 19.37
C MET A 281 -7.22 7.53 18.01
N PHE A 282 -6.86 8.35 17.02
CA PHE A 282 -7.35 8.20 15.66
C PHE A 282 -6.17 7.94 14.73
N LEU A 283 -6.29 6.92 13.90
CA LEU A 283 -5.36 6.62 12.82
C LEU A 283 -6.07 6.79 11.49
N LEU A 284 -5.46 7.51 10.56
CA LEU A 284 -5.84 7.45 9.17
C LEU A 284 -5.10 6.27 8.52
N GLN A 285 -5.82 5.37 7.87
CA GLN A 285 -5.28 4.15 7.27
C GLN A 285 -5.63 4.09 5.78
N LEU A 286 -4.61 3.83 4.96
CA LEU A 286 -4.70 3.58 3.53
C LEU A 286 -4.27 2.13 3.26
N CYS A 287 -5.12 1.38 2.58
CA CYS A 287 -4.84 0.01 2.14
C CYS A 287 -4.94 -0.05 0.61
N SER A 288 -3.94 -0.66 -0.04
CA SER A 288 -3.88 -0.79 -1.49
C SER A 288 -3.45 -2.21 -1.89
N GLY A 289 -3.88 -2.67 -3.06
CA GLY A 289 -3.49 -3.97 -3.62
C GLY A 289 -4.23 -5.16 -3.00
N MET A 290 -5.54 -5.00 -2.76
CA MET A 290 -6.40 -6.03 -2.17
C MET A 290 -6.95 -7.05 -3.19
N ASP A 291 -6.82 -6.78 -4.49
CA ASP A 291 -7.22 -7.72 -5.54
C ASP A 291 -6.14 -8.79 -5.76
N GLU A 292 -6.50 -10.05 -5.53
CA GLU A 292 -5.65 -11.22 -5.74
C GLU A 292 -5.32 -11.46 -7.23
N ASN A 293 -6.12 -10.92 -8.15
CA ASN A 293 -5.96 -11.13 -9.60
C ASN A 293 -5.10 -10.06 -10.28
N ALA A 294 -4.75 -8.99 -9.56
CA ALA A 294 -3.97 -7.89 -10.11
C ALA A 294 -2.48 -8.26 -10.19
N VAL A 295 -2.07 -8.84 -11.32
CA VAL A 295 -0.68 -9.28 -11.57
C VAL A 295 0.30 -8.11 -11.41
N GLY A 296 1.31 -8.27 -10.54
CA GLY A 296 2.40 -7.31 -10.38
C GLY A 296 2.05 -6.03 -9.62
N THR A 297 0.93 -5.98 -8.89
CA THR A 297 0.65 -4.88 -7.95
C THR A 297 1.37 -5.08 -6.62
N CYS A 298 1.73 -3.96 -6.01
CA CYS A 298 2.24 -3.92 -4.64
C CYS A 298 1.05 -3.89 -3.70
N ALA A 299 1.08 -4.68 -2.63
CA ALA A 299 0.12 -4.57 -1.54
C ALA A 299 0.70 -3.67 -0.45
N GLU A 300 -0.06 -2.69 0.02
CA GLU A 300 0.39 -1.68 0.98
C GLU A 300 -0.64 -1.46 2.08
N LEU A 301 -0.15 -1.30 3.31
CA LEU A 301 -0.92 -0.86 4.46
C LEU A 301 -0.16 0.29 5.11
N ILE A 302 -0.65 1.51 4.93
CA ILE A 302 -0.02 2.74 5.42
C ILE A 302 -0.98 3.39 6.40
N PHE A 303 -0.49 3.84 7.56
CA PHE A 303 -1.31 4.57 8.52
C PHE A 303 -0.53 5.71 9.16
N ALA A 304 -1.23 6.77 9.56
CA ALA A 304 -0.64 7.88 10.31
C ALA A 304 -1.58 8.30 11.46
N PRO A 305 -1.04 8.69 12.61
CA PRO A 305 -1.83 9.31 13.66
C PRO A 305 -2.41 10.64 13.17
N ILE A 306 -3.67 10.89 13.53
CA ILE A 306 -4.41 12.11 13.22
C ILE A 306 -5.08 12.65 14.48
N ASP A 307 -5.32 13.95 14.49
CA ASP A 307 -6.12 14.58 15.54
C ASP A 307 -7.62 14.48 15.23
N ALA A 308 -8.45 14.55 16.26
CA ALA A 308 -9.91 14.55 16.14
C ALA A 308 -10.43 15.72 15.29
N SER A 309 -9.67 16.81 15.21
CA SER A 309 -9.96 17.97 14.36
C SER A 309 -9.83 17.70 12.85
N PHE A 310 -9.11 16.63 12.45
CA PHE A 310 -8.89 16.23 11.05
C PHE A 310 -8.55 17.39 10.11
N ALA A 311 -7.64 18.28 10.52
CA ALA A 311 -7.22 19.40 9.69
C ALA A 311 -6.50 18.90 8.41
N GLU A 312 -6.94 19.35 7.23
CA GLU A 312 -6.43 18.88 5.92
C GLU A 312 -4.92 19.12 5.73
N ASP A 313 -4.33 20.08 6.46
CA ASP A 313 -2.91 20.47 6.37
C ASP A 313 -2.03 19.93 7.51
N ALA A 314 -2.59 19.14 8.44
CA ALA A 314 -1.82 18.63 9.58
C ALA A 314 -0.65 17.74 9.11
N PRO A 315 0.54 17.81 9.75
CA PRO A 315 1.66 16.93 9.42
C PRO A 315 1.27 15.48 9.66
N LEU A 316 1.57 14.60 8.71
CA LEU A 316 1.35 13.16 8.82
C LEU A 316 2.69 12.46 9.00
N LEU A 317 2.75 11.51 9.94
CA LEU A 317 3.88 10.61 10.16
C LEU A 317 3.49 9.19 9.74
N PRO A 318 3.48 8.91 8.42
CA PRO A 318 3.01 7.63 7.91
C PRO A 318 3.97 6.49 8.24
N SER A 319 3.40 5.40 8.77
CA SER A 319 4.08 4.16 9.11
C SER A 319 3.32 3.00 8.48
N GLY A 320 3.97 1.86 8.29
CA GLY A 320 3.27 0.68 7.78
C GLY A 320 4.14 -0.29 7.00
N PHE A 321 3.48 -0.93 6.03
CA PHE A 321 3.95 -2.14 5.37
C PHE A 321 3.81 -2.02 3.85
N ARG A 322 4.80 -2.53 3.14
CA ARG A 322 4.83 -2.63 1.68
C ARG A 322 5.26 -4.04 1.29
N ILE A 323 4.44 -4.74 0.52
CA ILE A 323 4.73 -6.09 0.05
C ILE A 323 4.78 -6.09 -1.48
N ILE A 324 5.96 -6.42 -2.01
CA ILE A 324 6.19 -6.51 -3.46
C ILE A 324 6.39 -7.98 -3.83
N PRO A 325 5.52 -8.58 -4.65
CA PRO A 325 5.74 -9.92 -5.17
C PRO A 325 6.95 -9.93 -6.12
N LEU A 326 7.84 -10.90 -5.95
CA LEU A 326 9.04 -11.07 -6.79
C LEU A 326 8.77 -11.97 -7.99
N ASP A 327 7.90 -12.96 -7.85
CA ASP A 327 7.64 -13.88 -8.95
C ASP A 327 6.63 -13.27 -9.91
N SER A 328 7.11 -12.82 -11.07
CA SER A 328 6.25 -12.66 -12.22
C SER A 328 5.74 -14.06 -12.59
N VAL A 329 4.43 -14.24 -12.70
CA VAL A 329 3.86 -15.41 -13.37
C VAL A 329 4.63 -15.58 -14.66
N LYS A 330 5.45 -16.64 -14.73
CA LYS A 330 6.12 -17.02 -15.95
C LYS A 330 4.98 -17.51 -16.84
N GLU A 331 4.41 -16.61 -17.64
CA GLU A 331 3.56 -17.03 -18.75
C GLU A 331 4.33 -18.15 -19.44
N ALA A 332 3.67 -19.30 -19.55
CA ALA A 332 4.22 -20.48 -20.17
C ALA A 332 4.96 -20.04 -21.43
N SER A 333 6.25 -20.37 -21.48
CA SER A 333 7.13 -20.28 -22.64
C SER A 333 6.41 -19.82 -23.92
N SER A 334 6.65 -18.56 -24.30
CA SER A 334 6.31 -18.05 -25.63
C SER A 334 6.66 -19.10 -26.72
N PRO A 335 5.82 -19.27 -27.77
CA PRO A 335 6.03 -20.28 -28.81
C PRO A 335 7.10 -19.84 -29.82
N ASN A 336 8.19 -19.26 -29.36
CA ASN A 336 9.33 -18.83 -30.19
C ASN A 336 10.51 -19.79 -30.03
N ARG A 337 10.23 -21.11 -30.00
CA ARG A 337 11.24 -22.11 -30.29
C ARG A 337 11.17 -22.38 -31.78
N THR A 338 12.10 -21.76 -32.48
CA THR A 338 12.40 -21.91 -33.90
C THR A 338 12.06 -23.31 -34.41
N LEU A 339 11.16 -23.37 -35.41
CA LEU A 339 10.82 -24.54 -36.20
C LEU A 339 12.10 -25.20 -36.76
N ASP A 340 12.60 -26.22 -36.08
CA ASP A 340 13.56 -27.15 -36.65
C ASP A 340 12.78 -28.30 -37.30
N LEU A 341 12.33 -28.06 -38.54
CA LEU A 341 11.53 -28.98 -39.36
C LEU A 341 12.33 -30.18 -39.90
N ALA A 342 13.57 -30.37 -39.45
CA ALA A 342 14.46 -31.43 -39.94
C ALA A 342 14.51 -32.68 -39.03
N SER A 343 13.89 -32.68 -37.85
CA SER A 343 13.77 -33.88 -37.04
C SER A 343 12.52 -34.69 -37.45
N ALA A 344 12.69 -35.47 -38.52
CA ALA A 344 12.23 -36.85 -38.66
C ALA A 344 10.78 -37.13 -38.18
N LEU A 345 9.76 -37.23 -39.04
CA LEU A 345 9.63 -38.31 -40.03
C LEU A 345 10.20 -39.65 -39.55
N GLU A 346 9.64 -40.19 -38.47
CA GLU A 346 9.59 -41.65 -38.28
C GLU A 346 8.14 -42.11 -38.09
N VAL A 347 7.80 -43.12 -38.88
CA VAL A 347 6.49 -43.74 -39.05
C VAL A 347 6.28 -44.81 -37.97
N GLY A 348 5.14 -44.76 -37.28
CA GLY A 348 4.46 -45.97 -36.79
C GLY A 348 4.19 -46.06 -35.29
N GLY A 349 2.93 -46.37 -34.94
CA GLY A 349 2.55 -47.01 -33.66
C GLY A 349 1.42 -46.33 -32.90
N CYS A 350 0.19 -46.79 -33.11
CA CYS A 350 -1.02 -46.44 -32.37
C CYS A 350 -0.86 -46.65 -30.85
N GLY A 351 -1.28 -45.67 -30.04
CA GLY A 351 -1.35 -45.78 -28.59
C GLY A 351 -2.14 -44.63 -27.96
N ASN A 352 -3.44 -44.84 -27.75
CA ASN A 352 -4.32 -43.97 -26.97
C ASN A 352 -3.71 -43.62 -25.60
N LYS A 353 -3.52 -42.32 -25.30
CA LYS A 353 -3.49 -41.84 -23.91
C LYS A 353 -4.30 -40.55 -23.76
N SER A 354 -5.28 -40.70 -22.87
CA SER A 354 -6.28 -39.77 -22.38
C SER A 354 -5.69 -38.52 -21.74
N SER A 355 -6.43 -37.42 -21.84
CA SER A 355 -6.24 -36.19 -21.08
C SER A 355 -6.25 -36.47 -19.57
N ALA A 356 -5.17 -36.11 -18.88
CA ALA A 356 -5.15 -35.88 -17.44
C ALA A 356 -3.81 -35.23 -17.06
N ASP A 357 -3.88 -34.40 -16.02
CA ASP A 357 -2.76 -33.85 -15.24
C ASP A 357 -2.09 -32.58 -15.78
N HIS A 358 -2.87 -31.49 -15.80
CA HIS A 358 -2.36 -30.19 -15.39
C HIS A 358 -2.08 -30.22 -13.87
N SER A 359 -0.98 -30.86 -13.47
CA SER A 359 -0.43 -30.61 -12.14
C SER A 359 0.10 -29.17 -12.14
N ALA A 360 -0.65 -28.31 -11.44
CA ALA A 360 -0.21 -26.97 -11.09
C ALA A 360 1.19 -27.07 -10.49
N THR A 361 2.19 -26.72 -11.30
CA THR A 361 3.55 -26.59 -10.82
C THR A 361 3.55 -25.31 -9.99
N GLY A 362 3.19 -25.45 -8.71
CA GLY A 362 3.12 -24.35 -7.76
C GLY A 362 4.48 -23.70 -7.64
N GLY A 363 4.68 -22.59 -8.35
CA GLY A 363 5.80 -21.71 -8.11
C GLY A 363 5.75 -21.25 -6.66
N ASN A 364 6.85 -21.40 -5.94
CA ASN A 364 7.00 -20.89 -4.58
C ASN A 364 6.92 -19.36 -4.65
N VAL A 365 5.77 -18.77 -4.28
CA VAL A 365 5.53 -17.32 -4.36
C VAL A 365 6.42 -16.61 -3.34
N ARG A 366 7.38 -15.82 -3.81
CA ARG A 366 8.28 -15.01 -2.99
C ARG A 366 7.85 -13.56 -3.06
N SER A 367 7.84 -12.90 -1.91
CA SER A 367 7.55 -11.47 -1.81
C SER A 367 8.55 -10.80 -0.88
N VAL A 368 8.90 -9.55 -1.16
CA VAL A 368 9.68 -8.73 -0.23
C VAL A 368 8.72 -7.83 0.54
N MET A 369 8.71 -7.98 1.85
CA MET A 369 8.01 -7.08 2.75
C MET A 369 8.99 -6.07 3.31
N THR A 370 8.65 -4.79 3.16
CA THR A 370 9.37 -3.68 3.77
C THR A 370 8.47 -3.03 4.81
N ILE A 371 9.04 -2.77 5.98
CA ILE A 371 8.38 -2.20 7.13
C ILE A 371 9.06 -0.87 7.42
N ALA A 372 8.30 0.19 7.64
CA ALA A 372 8.83 1.47 8.10
C ALA A 372 7.90 2.13 9.11
N PHE A 373 8.47 2.54 10.24
CA PHE A 373 7.75 3.24 11.30
C PHE A 373 8.44 4.55 11.63
N GLN A 374 7.66 5.63 11.68
CA GLN A 374 8.13 6.97 11.96
C GLN A 374 7.73 7.39 13.37
N PHE A 375 8.69 7.94 14.11
CA PHE A 375 8.56 8.39 15.49
C PHE A 375 8.96 9.85 15.56
N ALA A 376 8.06 10.72 16.01
CA ALA A 376 8.47 12.05 16.46
C ALA A 376 9.05 11.93 17.87
N PHE A 377 10.13 12.65 18.14
CA PHE A 377 10.74 12.64 19.46
C PHE A 377 11.54 13.92 19.69
N GLU A 378 11.87 14.19 20.95
CA GLU A 378 12.75 15.31 21.33
C GLU A 378 14.21 14.89 21.20
N THR A 379 15.07 15.78 20.71
CA THR A 379 16.49 15.48 20.43
C THR A 379 17.24 14.83 21.61
N HIS A 380 16.92 15.20 22.85
CA HIS A 380 17.54 14.62 24.04
C HIS A 380 17.16 13.15 24.31
N MET A 381 16.06 12.67 23.73
CA MET A 381 15.55 11.29 23.85
C MET A 381 16.03 10.38 22.71
N GLN A 382 16.92 10.85 21.84
CA GLN A 382 17.31 10.16 20.60
C GLN A 382 17.69 8.70 20.80
N ASP A 383 18.63 8.42 21.72
CA ASP A 383 19.13 7.06 21.91
C ASP A 383 18.06 6.14 22.51
N SER A 384 17.24 6.68 23.42
CA SER A 384 16.12 5.96 24.03
C SER A 384 15.09 5.59 22.96
N VAL A 385 14.64 6.55 22.15
CA VAL A 385 13.64 6.32 21.10
C VAL A 385 14.19 5.43 19.99
N ALA A 386 15.47 5.56 19.63
CA ALA A 386 16.12 4.67 18.67
C ALA A 386 16.18 3.22 19.18
N SER A 387 16.42 3.00 20.48
CA SER A 387 16.41 1.65 21.07
C SER A 387 14.99 1.06 21.09
N MET A 388 13.99 1.86 21.49
CA MET A 388 12.58 1.48 21.52
C MET A 388 12.05 1.17 20.12
N ALA A 389 12.34 2.02 19.13
CA ALA A 389 11.91 1.83 17.75
C ALA A 389 12.49 0.55 17.13
N ARG A 390 13.77 0.24 17.40
CA ARG A 390 14.37 -1.04 16.97
C ARG A 390 13.66 -2.23 17.60
N GLN A 391 13.44 -2.21 18.91
CA GLN A 391 12.77 -3.30 19.61
C GLN A 391 11.33 -3.49 19.12
N TYR A 392 10.61 -2.40 18.87
CA TYR A 392 9.25 -2.43 18.33
C TYR A 392 9.21 -3.05 16.93
N VAL A 393 10.07 -2.58 16.01
CA VAL A 393 10.14 -3.14 14.66
C VAL A 393 10.53 -4.63 14.69
N ARG A 394 11.46 -5.05 15.55
CA ARG A 394 11.79 -6.49 15.73
C ARG A 394 10.60 -7.30 16.26
N SER A 395 9.84 -6.75 17.20
CA SER A 395 8.62 -7.37 17.72
C SER A 395 7.60 -7.58 16.61
N ILE A 396 7.34 -6.53 15.82
CA ILE A 396 6.46 -6.61 14.64
C ILE A 396 6.96 -7.65 13.66
N ILE A 397 8.26 -7.66 13.32
CA ILE A 397 8.85 -8.64 12.42
C ILE A 397 8.54 -10.06 12.90
N SER A 398 8.73 -10.34 14.19
CA SER A 398 8.46 -11.66 14.77
C SER A 398 6.98 -12.05 14.70
N SER A 399 6.06 -11.11 14.93
CA SER A 399 4.62 -11.35 14.85
C SER A 399 4.16 -11.56 13.42
N VAL A 400 4.62 -10.73 12.48
CA VAL A 400 4.33 -10.87 11.05
C VAL A 400 4.86 -12.19 10.51
N GLN A 401 6.08 -12.60 10.88
CA GLN A 401 6.64 -13.90 10.47
C GLN A 401 5.79 -15.07 10.96
N ARG A 402 5.30 -15.01 12.20
CA ARG A 402 4.41 -16.03 12.77
C ARG A 402 3.09 -16.13 12.00
N VAL A 403 2.50 -14.98 11.66
CA VAL A 403 1.28 -14.88 10.84
C VAL A 403 1.53 -15.40 9.43
N ALA A 404 2.63 -14.98 8.79
CA ALA A 404 3.00 -15.44 7.45
C ALA A 404 3.16 -16.96 7.38
N LEU A 405 3.78 -17.57 8.39
CA LEU A 405 3.89 -19.03 8.49
C LEU A 405 2.53 -19.74 8.63
N ALA A 406 1.57 -19.11 9.33
CA ALA A 406 0.21 -19.65 9.48
C ALA A 406 -0.65 -19.47 8.22
N LEU A 407 -0.42 -18.41 7.45
CA LEU A 407 -1.13 -18.13 6.19
C LEU A 407 -0.54 -18.88 4.98
N SER A 408 0.69 -19.39 5.10
CA SER A 408 1.32 -20.19 4.05
C SER A 408 0.55 -21.51 3.85
N PRO A 409 0.12 -21.84 2.63
CA PRO A 409 -0.54 -23.12 2.36
C PRO A 409 0.45 -24.25 2.65
N HIS A 410 0.17 -25.06 3.67
CA HIS A 410 0.97 -26.24 3.98
C HIS A 410 0.91 -27.22 2.80
N LEU A 411 2.06 -27.69 2.33
CA LEU A 411 2.26 -28.66 1.23
C LEU A 411 1.67 -30.08 1.49
N GLY A 412 0.65 -30.20 2.34
CA GLY A 412 0.07 -31.48 2.73
C GLY A 412 -1.28 -31.36 3.43
N SER A 413 -2.34 -31.03 2.69
CA SER A 413 -3.55 -31.88 2.63
C SER A 413 -4.53 -31.27 1.63
N GLN A 414 -4.94 -32.08 0.67
CA GLN A 414 -6.13 -31.85 -0.13
C GLN A 414 -7.35 -31.96 0.80
N SER A 415 -7.68 -30.88 1.50
CA SER A 415 -9.03 -30.65 1.99
C SER A 415 -9.46 -29.32 1.41
N GLY A 416 -10.27 -29.37 0.36
CA GLY A 416 -10.74 -28.20 -0.35
C GLY A 416 -11.44 -27.24 0.60
N LEU A 417 -10.72 -26.20 1.03
CA LEU A 417 -11.35 -24.97 1.50
C LEU A 417 -11.96 -24.32 0.25
N ARG A 418 -13.20 -24.71 -0.09
CA ARG A 418 -14.05 -23.85 -0.90
C ARG A 418 -14.05 -22.49 -0.20
N SER A 419 -13.50 -21.48 -0.86
CA SER A 419 -13.76 -20.08 -0.53
C SER A 419 -15.26 -19.94 -0.27
N PRO A 420 -15.72 -19.51 0.92
CA PRO A 420 -17.12 -19.14 1.04
C PRO A 420 -17.36 -18.00 0.06
N LEU A 421 -18.23 -18.24 -0.93
CA LEU A 421 -18.68 -17.21 -1.86
C LEU A 421 -19.45 -16.17 -1.06
N GLY A 422 -18.76 -15.16 -0.54
CA GLY A 422 -19.37 -13.98 0.10
C GLY A 422 -18.44 -13.35 1.11
N SER A 423 -18.25 -12.03 1.01
CA SER A 423 -17.46 -11.29 2.01
C SER A 423 -18.08 -11.46 3.42
N PRO A 424 -17.27 -11.57 4.48
CA PRO A 424 -17.78 -11.66 5.87
C PRO A 424 -18.60 -10.41 6.26
N GLU A 425 -18.33 -9.29 5.60
CA GLU A 425 -19.05 -8.02 5.72
C GLU A 425 -20.48 -8.12 5.20
N ALA A 426 -20.69 -8.77 4.05
CA ALA A 426 -22.03 -8.96 3.48
C ALA A 426 -22.91 -9.81 4.42
N HIS A 427 -22.34 -10.85 5.03
CA HIS A 427 -23.03 -11.69 6.03
C HIS A 427 -23.39 -10.92 7.29
N THR A 428 -22.52 -10.02 7.73
CA THR A 428 -22.75 -9.18 8.90
C THR A 428 -23.83 -8.14 8.61
N LEU A 429 -23.80 -7.53 7.42
CA LEU A 429 -24.81 -6.59 6.96
C LEU A 429 -26.20 -7.24 6.85
N ALA A 430 -26.30 -8.43 6.25
CA ALA A 430 -27.56 -9.17 6.15
C ALA A 430 -28.15 -9.48 7.54
N ARG A 431 -27.32 -9.90 8.52
CA ARG A 431 -27.74 -10.09 9.91
C ARG A 431 -28.22 -8.79 10.56
N TRP A 432 -27.52 -7.69 10.34
CA TRP A 432 -27.90 -6.37 10.88
C TRP A 432 -29.22 -5.87 10.30
N ILE A 433 -29.47 -6.06 9.00
CA ILE A 433 -30.73 -5.71 8.34
C ILE A 433 -31.89 -6.51 8.96
N CYS A 434 -31.75 -7.83 9.07
CA CYS A 434 -32.78 -8.68 9.67
C CYS A 434 -33.07 -8.30 11.14
N ARG A 435 -32.02 -7.98 11.91
CA ARG A 435 -32.15 -7.59 13.33
C ARG A 435 -32.79 -6.22 13.48
N SER A 436 -32.39 -5.25 12.66
CA SER A 436 -32.97 -3.91 12.63
C SER A 436 -34.45 -3.96 12.25
N TYR A 437 -34.81 -4.71 11.20
CA TYR A 437 -36.19 -4.91 10.78
C TYR A 437 -37.06 -5.52 11.89
N ARG A 438 -36.57 -6.57 12.57
CA ARG A 438 -37.26 -7.17 13.72
C ARG A 438 -37.45 -6.19 14.86
N CYS A 439 -36.44 -5.38 15.19
CA CYS A 439 -36.53 -4.39 16.24
C CYS A 439 -37.53 -3.26 15.94
N PHE A 440 -37.66 -2.85 14.67
CA PHE A 440 -38.53 -1.73 14.30
C PHE A 440 -39.97 -2.14 13.96
N LEU A 441 -40.17 -3.30 13.33
CA LEU A 441 -41.49 -3.72 12.83
C LEU A 441 -42.08 -4.90 13.62
N GLY A 442 -41.33 -5.48 14.57
CA GLY A 442 -41.79 -6.57 15.44
C GLY A 442 -41.99 -7.91 14.73
N VAL A 443 -41.66 -8.00 13.44
CA VAL A 443 -41.79 -9.19 12.60
C VAL A 443 -40.43 -9.60 12.04
N GLU A 444 -40.20 -10.90 11.87
CA GLU A 444 -38.97 -11.40 11.24
C GLU A 444 -39.01 -11.11 9.73
N LEU A 445 -37.92 -10.52 9.21
CA LEU A 445 -37.78 -10.22 7.78
C LEU A 445 -37.70 -11.49 6.92
N LEU A 446 -36.98 -12.50 7.43
CA LEU A 446 -36.78 -13.80 6.78
C LEU A 446 -37.22 -14.91 7.74
N LYS A 447 -38.05 -15.85 7.27
CA LYS A 447 -38.37 -17.09 8.00
C LYS A 447 -37.24 -18.09 7.74
N CYS A 448 -36.16 -18.04 8.51
CA CYS A 448 -35.01 -18.91 8.27
C CYS A 448 -35.28 -20.33 8.80
N SER A 449 -35.32 -21.34 7.93
CA SER A 449 -35.48 -22.76 8.28
C SER A 449 -34.20 -23.58 8.16
N GLY A 450 -33.02 -22.96 8.23
CA GLY A 450 -31.74 -23.67 8.12
C GLY A 450 -30.58 -22.96 8.82
N GLU A 451 -29.81 -23.71 9.60
CA GLU A 451 -28.58 -23.25 10.27
C GLU A 451 -27.44 -23.10 9.24
N GLY A 452 -27.32 -21.92 8.63
CA GLY A 452 -26.17 -21.58 7.80
C GLY A 452 -26.10 -20.09 7.46
N SER A 453 -24.93 -19.47 7.68
CA SER A 453 -24.69 -18.04 7.39
C SER A 453 -24.96 -17.68 5.93
N ASP A 454 -24.61 -18.57 5.01
CA ASP A 454 -24.79 -18.40 3.55
C ASP A 454 -26.26 -18.40 3.13
N ALA A 455 -27.13 -19.08 3.89
CA ALA A 455 -28.56 -19.16 3.59
C ALA A 455 -29.24 -17.80 3.83
N VAL A 456 -28.84 -17.08 4.88
CA VAL A 456 -29.40 -15.74 5.21
C VAL A 456 -29.07 -14.73 4.11
N LEU A 457 -27.84 -14.75 3.59
CA LEU A 457 -27.42 -13.82 2.55
C LEU A 457 -28.17 -14.08 1.23
N LYS A 458 -28.30 -15.35 0.84
CA LYS A 458 -29.06 -15.74 -0.37
C LYS A 458 -30.54 -15.38 -0.26
N SER A 459 -31.16 -15.62 0.90
CA SER A 459 -32.58 -15.30 1.12
C SER A 459 -32.86 -13.80 1.22
N LEU A 460 -31.86 -12.96 1.47
CA LEU A 460 -32.03 -11.50 1.46
C LEU A 460 -31.85 -10.91 0.05
N TRP A 461 -31.15 -11.62 -0.83
CA TRP A 461 -30.83 -11.18 -2.19
C TRP A 461 -31.85 -11.61 -3.25
N HIS A 462 -32.59 -12.69 -2.98
CA HIS A 462 -33.70 -13.21 -3.78
C HIS A 462 -35.03 -12.96 -3.08
#